data_AF-A0A822IWX6-F1
#
_entry.id   AF-A0A822IWX6-F1
#
_cell.length_a   1.000
_cell.length_b   1.000
_cell.length_c   1.000
_cell.angle_alpha   90.00
_cell.angle_beta   90.00
_cell.angle_gamma   90.00
#
_symmetry.space_group_name_H-M   'P 1'
#
loop_
_entity.id
_entity.type
_entity.pdbx_description
1 polymer ?
#
loop_
_entity_poly.entity_id
_entity_poly.type
_entity_poly.pdbx_seq_one_letter_code
_entity_poly.pdbx_strand_id
1 'polypeptide(L)'
;MPLFDIAEKRPQINIFKLGGAYYFKHFFDEPELFRELEPFYEKSRYRFKMATAGERNKCMKLLDKRGYDPTLIEDPAPYTIEISRYQKYGELLKNSVESYPLRDKIMLVMKDMTWVEQAVAMRAVKKLSLKE
;
A
#
# COMPACT_ATOMS: atom_id res chain seq x y z
N MET A 1 -21.78 32.29 8.55
CA MET A 1 -20.46 31.80 8.99
C MET A 1 -20.29 30.42 8.35
N PRO A 2 -19.43 30.22 7.34
CA PRO A 2 -19.26 28.90 6.77
C PRO A 2 -18.46 28.07 7.78
N LEU A 3 -19.08 26.98 8.25
CA LEU A 3 -18.37 25.89 8.89
C LEU A 3 -17.47 25.31 7.80
N PHE A 4 -16.18 25.68 7.77
CA PHE A 4 -15.25 24.90 6.99
C PHE A 4 -15.19 23.56 7.69
N ASP A 5 -15.90 22.58 7.14
CA ASP A 5 -15.64 21.16 7.33
C ASP A 5 -14.21 20.91 6.84
N ILE A 6 -13.23 21.33 7.64
CA ILE A 6 -11.88 20.81 7.59
C ILE A 6 -12.02 19.41 8.18
N ALA A 7 -12.64 18.50 7.42
CA ALA A 7 -12.40 17.09 7.61
C ALA A 7 -10.90 16.94 7.41
N GLU A 8 -10.14 17.00 8.51
CA GLU A 8 -8.71 16.73 8.52
C GLU A 8 -8.55 15.45 7.71
N LYS A 9 -7.93 15.55 6.52
CA LYS A 9 -7.82 14.43 5.61
C LYS A 9 -6.98 13.38 6.32
N ARG A 10 -7.67 12.42 6.93
CA ARG A 10 -7.05 11.30 7.60
C ARG A 10 -6.11 10.62 6.60
N PRO A 11 -4.86 10.33 6.97
CA PRO A 11 -3.95 9.62 6.09
C PRO A 11 -4.57 8.29 5.67
N GLN A 12 -4.77 8.11 4.36
CA GLN A 12 -5.36 6.91 3.80
C GLN A 12 -4.34 5.77 3.82
N ILE A 13 -4.77 4.58 4.23
CA ILE A 13 -3.96 3.36 4.19
C ILE A 13 -4.70 2.32 3.36
N ASN A 14 -4.18 2.03 2.16
CA ASN A 14 -4.74 0.97 1.33
C ASN A 14 -4.21 -0.40 1.76
N ILE A 15 -5.14 -1.30 2.06
CA ILE A 15 -4.89 -2.69 2.42
C ILE A 15 -5.27 -3.57 1.23
N PHE A 16 -4.27 -4.18 0.60
CA PHE A 16 -4.41 -4.97 -0.61
C PHE A 16 -4.64 -6.45 -0.29
N LYS A 17 -5.65 -7.05 -0.91
CA LYS A 17 -5.88 -8.50 -0.88
C LYS A 17 -5.02 -9.14 -1.97
N LEU A 18 -4.01 -9.92 -1.57
CA LEU A 18 -3.06 -10.60 -2.47
C LEU A 18 -2.91 -12.06 -2.06
N GLY A 19 -3.12 -13.01 -2.98
CA GLY A 19 -2.86 -14.43 -2.73
C GLY A 19 -3.57 -15.02 -1.49
N GLY A 20 -4.76 -14.51 -1.16
CA GLY A 20 -5.55 -14.97 0.01
C GLY A 20 -5.22 -14.29 1.34
N ALA A 21 -4.19 -13.43 1.39
CA ALA A 21 -3.84 -12.64 2.56
C ALA A 21 -3.98 -11.14 2.28
N TYR A 22 -3.85 -10.32 3.31
CA TYR A 22 -3.97 -8.86 3.23
C TYR A 22 -2.63 -8.20 3.55
N TYR A 23 -2.27 -7.19 2.77
CA TYR A 23 -0.99 -6.51 2.88
C TYR A 23 -1.16 -5.01 2.80
N PHE A 24 -0.41 -4.29 3.62
CA PHE A 24 -0.24 -2.86 3.45
C PHE A 24 1.16 -2.45 3.87
N LYS A 25 1.57 -1.27 3.40
CA LYS A 25 2.86 -0.69 3.75
C LYS A 25 2.64 0.74 4.20
N HIS A 26 2.98 1.00 5.45
CA HIS A 26 2.94 2.32 6.03
C HIS A 26 4.06 2.45 7.05
N PHE A 27 4.67 3.64 7.10
CA PHE A 27 5.64 3.97 8.13
C PHE A 27 4.92 4.78 9.19
N PHE A 28 4.85 4.24 10.41
CA PHE A 28 4.19 4.91 11.54
C PHE A 28 5.24 5.69 12.34
N ASP A 29 5.01 6.99 12.51
CA ASP A 29 5.82 7.82 13.41
C ASP A 29 5.48 7.56 14.89
N GLU A 30 4.27 7.08 15.17
CA GLU A 30 3.81 6.73 16.53
C GLU A 30 4.29 5.32 16.93
N PRO A 31 5.22 5.19 17.89
CA PRO A 31 5.80 3.90 18.26
C PRO A 31 4.80 2.99 18.98
N GLU A 32 3.79 3.55 19.64
CA GLU A 32 2.74 2.78 20.30
C GLU A 32 1.88 2.02 19.29
N LEU A 33 1.44 2.71 18.23
CA LEU A 33 0.69 2.09 17.14
C LEU A 33 1.52 1.00 16.44
N PHE A 34 2.81 1.25 16.21
CA PHE A 34 3.69 0.23 15.64
C PHE A 34 3.78 -1.01 16.54
N ARG A 35 3.90 -0.86 17.87
CA ARG A 35 3.94 -1.99 18.81
C ARG A 35 2.66 -2.82 18.80
N GLU A 36 1.50 -2.18 18.70
CA GLU A 36 0.22 -2.88 18.58
C GLU A 36 0.09 -3.67 17.26
N LEU A 37 0.69 -3.15 16.18
CA LEU A 37 0.69 -3.78 14.85
C LEU A 37 1.90 -4.70 14.61
N GLU A 38 2.92 -4.69 15.49
CA GLU A 38 4.15 -5.49 15.37
C GLU A 38 3.89 -6.99 15.12
N PRO A 39 2.88 -7.64 15.76
CA PRO A 39 2.57 -9.03 15.49
C PRO A 39 2.25 -9.32 14.01
N PHE A 40 1.76 -8.33 13.28
CA PHE A 40 1.42 -8.42 11.86
C PHE A 40 2.56 -7.92 10.95
N TYR A 41 3.67 -7.44 11.50
CA TYR A 41 4.76 -6.84 10.73
C TYR A 41 5.76 -7.87 10.22
N GLU A 42 5.86 -7.99 8.89
CA GLU A 42 6.81 -8.85 8.18
C GLU A 42 8.14 -8.09 7.97
N LYS A 43 9.07 -8.25 8.93
CA LYS A 43 10.39 -7.57 8.93
C LYS A 43 11.22 -7.83 7.67
N SER A 44 11.09 -9.00 7.04
CA SER A 44 11.84 -9.37 5.83
C SER A 44 11.42 -8.56 4.60
N ARG A 45 10.16 -8.10 4.54
CA ARG A 45 9.61 -7.33 3.41
C ARG A 45 9.17 -5.92 3.79
N TYR A 46 9.41 -5.50 5.03
CA TYR A 46 9.07 -4.17 5.57
C TYR A 46 7.61 -3.78 5.30
N ARG A 47 6.69 -4.69 5.62
CA ARG A 47 5.25 -4.55 5.36
C ARG A 47 4.43 -5.29 6.40
N PHE A 48 3.15 -4.96 6.50
CA PHE A 48 2.21 -5.68 7.35
C PHE A 48 1.51 -6.76 6.54
N LYS A 49 1.36 -7.94 7.13
CA LYS A 49 0.70 -9.11 6.56
C LYS A 49 -0.35 -9.61 7.55
N MET A 50 -1.60 -9.69 7.09
CA MET A 50 -2.69 -10.31 7.84
C MET A 50 -3.16 -11.54 7.07
N ALA A 51 -3.07 -12.71 7.69
CA ALA A 51 -3.42 -13.97 7.04
C ALA A 51 -4.94 -14.16 6.93
N THR A 52 -5.70 -13.58 7.87
CA THR A 52 -7.15 -13.76 7.95
C THR A 52 -7.91 -12.43 7.88
N ALA A 53 -9.19 -12.51 7.47
CA ALA A 53 -10.09 -11.36 7.49
C ALA A 53 -10.32 -10.81 8.92
N GLY A 54 -10.27 -11.69 9.94
CA GLY A 54 -10.40 -11.30 11.34
C GLY A 54 -9.24 -10.42 11.81
N GLU A 55 -8.00 -10.81 11.49
CA GLU A 55 -6.80 -10.00 11.76
C GLU A 55 -6.84 -8.68 11.00
N ARG A 56 -7.21 -8.71 9.71
CA ARG A 56 -7.38 -7.50 8.90
C ARG A 56 -8.38 -6.53 9.54
N ASN A 57 -9.53 -7.02 10.00
CA ASN A 57 -10.54 -6.18 10.65
C ASN A 57 -10.06 -5.59 11.97
N LYS A 58 -9.25 -6.31 12.75
CA LYS A 58 -8.61 -5.78 13.97
C LYS A 58 -7.66 -4.63 13.62
N CYS A 59 -6.80 -4.82 12.63
CA CYS A 59 -5.88 -3.77 12.16
C CYS A 59 -6.64 -2.54 11.65
N MET A 60 -7.68 -2.72 10.81
CA MET A 60 -8.48 -1.59 10.32
C MET A 60 -9.12 -0.80 11.46
N LYS A 61 -9.70 -1.48 12.45
CA LYS A 61 -10.28 -0.79 13.62
C LYS A 61 -9.24 -0.02 14.43
N LEU A 62 -8.03 -0.56 14.55
CA LEU A 62 -6.95 0.11 15.25
C LEU A 62 -6.49 1.36 14.50
N LEU A 63 -6.30 1.26 13.18
CA LEU A 63 -5.94 2.37 12.31
C LEU A 63 -6.99 3.49 12.34
N ASP A 64 -8.27 3.14 12.23
CA ASP A 64 -9.38 4.09 12.31
C ASP A 64 -9.42 4.84 13.65
N LYS A 65 -9.26 4.11 14.77
CA LYS A 65 -9.17 4.71 16.11
C LYS A 65 -8.01 5.68 16.27
N ARG A 66 -6.93 5.48 15.51
CA ARG A 66 -5.71 6.31 15.53
C ARG A 66 -5.75 7.43 14.48
N GLY A 67 -6.90 7.64 13.83
CA GLY A 67 -7.11 8.74 12.89
C GLY A 67 -6.62 8.46 11.46
N TYR A 68 -6.35 7.21 11.11
CA TYR A 68 -6.10 6.81 9.72
C TYR A 68 -7.41 6.42 9.03
N ASP A 69 -7.42 6.43 7.70
CA ASP A 69 -8.53 5.92 6.89
C ASP A 69 -8.14 4.63 6.16
N PRO A 70 -8.30 3.45 6.80
CA PRO A 70 -7.93 2.19 6.20
C PRO A 70 -8.96 1.77 5.14
N THR A 71 -8.54 1.67 3.88
CA THR A 71 -9.38 1.23 2.76
C THR A 71 -8.99 -0.19 2.35
N LEU A 72 -9.96 -1.09 2.22
CA LEU A 72 -9.71 -2.42 1.65
C LEU A 72 -9.74 -2.36 0.13
N ILE A 73 -8.67 -2.81 -0.51
CA ILE A 73 -8.55 -2.95 -1.95
C ILE A 73 -8.57 -4.45 -2.30
N GLU A 74 -9.68 -4.91 -2.86
CA GLU A 74 -9.82 -6.31 -3.28
C GLU A 74 -9.14 -6.59 -4.63
N ASP A 75 -9.17 -5.62 -5.55
CA ASP A 75 -8.45 -5.70 -6.82
C ASP A 75 -7.25 -4.74 -6.81
N PRO A 76 -6.01 -5.26 -6.70
CA PRO A 76 -4.79 -4.45 -6.74
C PRO A 76 -4.38 -4.03 -8.16
N ALA A 77 -5.04 -4.51 -9.22
CA ALA A 77 -4.66 -4.18 -10.60
C ALA A 77 -4.60 -2.66 -10.86
N PRO A 78 -5.56 -1.83 -10.40
CA PRO A 78 -5.50 -0.38 -10.58
C PRO A 78 -4.29 0.30 -9.92
N TYR A 79 -3.63 -0.37 -8.98
CA TYR A 79 -2.45 0.11 -8.25
C TYR A 79 -1.15 -0.52 -8.77
N THR A 80 -1.25 -1.42 -9.75
CA THR A 80 -0.12 -2.15 -10.30
C THR A 80 0.49 -1.41 -11.47
N ILE A 81 1.80 -1.18 -11.41
CA ILE A 81 2.59 -0.55 -12.47
C ILE A 81 3.76 -1.44 -12.87
N GLU A 82 4.20 -1.29 -14.11
CA GLU A 82 5.41 -1.92 -14.63
C GLU A 82 6.41 -0.85 -15.05
N ILE A 83 7.65 -0.96 -14.58
CA ILE A 83 8.73 -0.05 -14.93
C ILE A 83 9.96 -0.83 -15.38
N SER A 84 10.71 -0.29 -16.34
CA SER A 84 12.00 -0.85 -16.74
C SER A 84 12.98 -0.86 -15.57
N ARG A 85 13.67 -1.98 -15.37
CA ARG A 85 14.65 -2.14 -14.29
C ARG A 85 15.91 -1.30 -14.46
N TYR A 86 16.09 -0.71 -15.63
CA TYR A 86 17.20 0.18 -15.96
C TYR A 86 16.92 1.65 -15.62
N GLN A 87 15.68 1.97 -15.25
CA GLN A 87 15.30 3.31 -14.80
C GLN A 87 15.53 3.47 -13.30
N LYS A 88 15.62 4.72 -12.82
CA LYS A 88 15.64 4.99 -11.38
C LYS A 88 14.23 4.80 -10.81
N TYR A 89 13.95 3.63 -10.20
CA TYR A 89 12.66 3.31 -9.59
C TYR A 89 12.71 3.19 -8.05
N GLY A 90 13.83 3.58 -7.42
CA GLY A 90 14.02 3.41 -5.97
C GLY A 90 12.94 4.09 -5.11
N GLU A 91 12.45 5.26 -5.52
CA GLU A 91 11.36 5.94 -4.83
C GLU A 91 10.02 5.21 -4.97
N LEU A 92 9.75 4.66 -6.14
CA LEU A 92 8.56 3.82 -6.38
C LEU A 92 8.61 2.55 -5.54
N LEU A 93 9.79 1.91 -5.44
CA LEU A 93 9.99 0.71 -4.62
C LEU A 93 9.79 0.98 -3.12
N LYS A 94 10.23 2.14 -2.62
CA LYS A 94 9.97 2.56 -1.24
C LYS A 94 8.48 2.68 -0.97
N ASN A 95 7.70 3.07 -1.96
CA ASN A 95 6.26 3.27 -1.85
C ASN A 95 5.43 2.13 -2.49
N SER A 96 6.05 0.98 -2.77
CA SER A 96 5.33 -0.21 -3.21
C SER A 96 5.09 -1.18 -2.04
N VAL A 97 3.89 -1.75 -1.97
CA VAL A 97 3.46 -2.80 -1.03
C VAL A 97 4.04 -4.16 -1.41
N GLU A 98 4.17 -4.40 -2.72
CA GLU A 98 4.71 -5.63 -3.27
C GLU A 98 5.50 -5.32 -4.55
N SER A 99 6.51 -6.14 -4.81
CA SER A 99 7.37 -6.00 -5.98
C SER A 99 7.67 -7.38 -6.58
N TYR A 100 7.55 -7.47 -7.90
CA TYR A 100 7.82 -8.67 -8.67
C TYR A 100 8.87 -8.35 -9.73
N PRO A 101 10.14 -8.73 -9.52
CA PRO A 101 11.17 -8.53 -10.53
C PRO A 101 10.97 -9.51 -11.69
N LEU A 102 10.92 -8.98 -12.91
CA LEU A 102 10.92 -9.73 -14.17
C LEU A 102 12.29 -9.58 -14.85
N ARG A 103 12.48 -10.16 -16.04
CA ARG A 103 13.77 -10.11 -16.77
C ARG A 103 14.25 -8.68 -17.02
N ASP A 104 13.45 -7.86 -17.69
CA ASP A 104 13.83 -6.50 -18.10
C ASP A 104 13.00 -5.41 -17.39
N LYS A 105 12.00 -5.84 -16.62
CA LYS A 105 11.00 -4.99 -15.98
C LYS A 105 10.83 -5.38 -14.53
N ILE A 106 10.19 -4.50 -13.77
CA ILE A 106 9.75 -4.76 -12.41
C ILE A 106 8.31 -4.32 -12.32
N MET A 107 7.46 -5.22 -11.85
CA MET A 107 6.09 -4.92 -11.51
C MET A 107 6.03 -4.51 -10.04
N LEU A 108 5.35 -3.40 -9.75
CA LEU A 108 5.22 -2.84 -8.42
C LEU A 108 3.74 -2.59 -8.13
N VAL A 109 3.28 -3.04 -6.97
CA VAL A 109 1.95 -2.68 -6.44
C VAL A 109 2.14 -1.46 -5.56
N MET A 110 1.67 -0.30 -6.02
CA MET A 110 1.81 0.97 -5.30
C MET A 110 0.92 1.01 -4.07
N LYS A 111 1.36 1.70 -3.02
CA LYS A 111 0.56 1.90 -1.81
C LYS A 111 -0.67 2.79 -2.05
N ASP A 112 -0.60 3.74 -2.99
CA ASP A 112 -1.65 4.74 -3.25
C ASP A 112 -1.69 5.14 -4.72
N MET A 113 -2.81 5.74 -5.15
CA MET A 113 -3.00 6.23 -6.53
C MET A 113 -2.07 7.36 -6.92
N THR A 114 -1.70 8.22 -5.97
CA THR A 114 -0.70 9.28 -6.21
C THR A 114 0.63 8.69 -6.69
N TRP A 115 1.03 7.54 -6.15
CA TRP A 115 2.25 6.85 -6.57
C TRP A 115 2.11 6.14 -7.91
N VAL A 116 0.90 5.69 -8.26
CA VAL A 116 0.60 5.18 -9.61
C VAL A 116 0.77 6.30 -10.64
N GLU A 117 0.19 7.47 -10.39
CA GLU A 117 0.31 8.63 -11.28
C GLU A 117 1.77 9.09 -11.40
N GLN A 118 2.49 9.16 -10.28
CA GLN A 118 3.92 9.48 -10.29
C GLN A 118 4.72 8.44 -11.08
N ALA A 119 4.42 7.14 -10.93
CA ALA A 119 5.08 6.10 -11.70
C ALA A 119 4.82 6.26 -13.21
N VAL A 120 3.59 6.58 -13.60
CA VAL A 120 3.23 6.86 -15.01
C VAL A 120 4.00 8.07 -15.54
N ALA A 121 4.16 9.14 -14.75
CA ALA A 121 5.02 10.28 -15.09
C ALA A 121 6.49 9.88 -15.28
N MET A 122 6.95 8.87 -14.53
CA MET A 122 8.27 8.23 -14.68
C MET A 122 8.34 7.19 -15.81
N ARG A 123 7.40 7.22 -16.76
CA ARG A 123 7.29 6.29 -17.90
C ARG A 123 7.02 4.83 -17.49
N ALA A 124 6.44 4.60 -16.32
CA ALA A 124 5.87 3.30 -16.01
C ALA A 124 4.55 3.09 -16.78
N VAL A 125 4.21 1.83 -17.00
CA VAL A 125 2.95 1.42 -17.64
C VAL A 125 2.01 0.87 -16.57
N LYS A 126 0.78 1.38 -16.51
CA LYS A 126 -0.25 0.86 -15.62
C LYS A 126 -0.74 -0.49 -16.15
N LYS A 127 -0.76 -1.51 -15.30
CA LYS A 127 -1.33 -2.83 -15.63
C LYS A 127 -2.78 -2.87 -15.20
N LEU A 128 -3.70 -2.95 -16.15
CA LEU A 128 -5.14 -3.07 -15.88
C LEU A 128 -5.59 -4.52 -15.57
N SER A 129 -4.64 -5.45 -15.49
CA SER A 129 -4.88 -6.87 -15.27
C SER A 129 -3.62 -7.54 -14.73
N LEU A 130 -3.77 -8.30 -13.64
CA LEU A 130 -2.74 -9.21 -13.10
C LEU A 130 -2.71 -10.58 -13.80
N LYS A 131 -3.44 -10.76 -14.91
CA LYS A 131 -3.34 -11.99 -15.69
C LYS A 131 -1.96 -12.12 -16.34
N GLU A 132 -1.34 -13.25 -16.04
CA GLU A 132 -0.17 -13.86 -16.68
C GLU A 132 -0.23 -13.76 -18.20
#